data_AF-Q9AVW6-F1
#
_entry.id   AF-Q9AVW6-F1
#
_cell.length_a   1.000
_cell.length_b   1.000
_cell.length_c   1.000
_cell.angle_alpha   90.00
_cell.angle_beta   90.00
_cell.angle_gamma   90.00
#
_symmetry.space_group_name_H-M   'P 1'
#
loop_
_entity.id
_entity.type
_entity.pdbx_description
1 polymer ?
#
loop_
_entity_poly.entity_id
_entity_poly.type
_entity_poly.pdbx_seq_one_letter_code
_entity_poly.pdbx_strand_id
1 'polypeptide(L)'
;MKFYSIITTSKKPSKTLLKILHLLKKYLITPRYYKRNKFKFRHLMIYLKRKNINNMIYLFENNNRYFVSIVNFQENIHIKFGINNLLITSRISSIIYKDYPEIIYLNFKAQHEIYIQKVLTQILYQVSPLTNRELLCIYSNKGIIYFRSFRYIFSKNLRDVKIQEIGPRLNFKILNILSFKINKSI
;
A
#
# COMPACT_ATOMS: atom_id res chain seq x y z
N MET A 1 -17.68 6.54 -9.20
CA MET A 1 -16.57 6.01 -10.02
C MET A 1 -15.97 4.79 -9.32
N LYS A 2 -15.84 3.64 -9.99
CA LYS A 2 -15.16 2.46 -9.40
C LYS A 2 -13.64 2.66 -9.51
N PHE A 3 -12.96 2.86 -8.39
CA PHE A 3 -11.50 2.98 -8.35
C PHE A 3 -10.87 1.60 -8.52
N TYR A 4 -10.41 1.30 -9.73
CA TYR A 4 -9.65 0.07 -9.98
C TYR A 4 -8.17 0.33 -9.78
N SER A 5 -7.56 -0.45 -8.88
CA SER A 5 -6.11 -0.48 -8.69
C SER A 5 -5.54 -1.74 -9.34
N ILE A 6 -4.55 -1.56 -10.21
CA ILE A 6 -3.78 -2.67 -10.77
C ILE A 6 -2.50 -2.84 -9.98
N ILE A 7 -2.19 -4.07 -9.59
CA ILE A 7 -0.93 -4.40 -8.93
C ILE A 7 -0.10 -5.35 -9.80
N THR A 8 1.17 -5.07 -9.95
CA THR A 8 2.10 -5.92 -10.72
C THR A 8 3.48 -5.96 -10.06
N THR A 9 4.30 -6.92 -10.45
CA THR A 9 5.63 -7.17 -9.87
C THR A 9 6.75 -6.98 -10.90
N SER A 10 8.02 -7.05 -10.48
CA SER A 10 9.16 -7.26 -11.40
C SER A 10 9.02 -8.57 -12.18
N LYS A 11 9.83 -8.71 -13.25
CA LYS A 11 9.97 -9.99 -13.97
C LYS A 11 10.60 -11.02 -13.01
N LYS A 12 10.05 -12.24 -12.98
CA LYS A 12 10.50 -13.34 -12.12
C LYS A 12 10.67 -12.90 -10.64
N PRO A 13 9.58 -12.48 -9.97
CA PRO A 13 9.66 -11.99 -8.60
C PRO A 13 10.08 -13.08 -7.63
N SER A 14 10.88 -12.73 -6.63
CA SER A 14 11.24 -13.64 -5.53
C SER A 14 10.02 -14.05 -4.70
N LYS A 15 10.17 -15.15 -3.96
CA LYS A 15 9.15 -15.61 -2.99
C LYS A 15 8.82 -14.52 -1.97
N THR A 16 9.81 -13.74 -1.54
CA THR A 16 9.62 -12.64 -0.57
C THR A 16 8.82 -11.49 -1.18
N LEU A 17 9.11 -11.09 -2.42
CA LEU A 17 8.33 -10.06 -3.11
C LEU A 17 6.86 -10.49 -3.31
N LEU A 18 6.62 -11.78 -3.57
CA LEU A 18 5.26 -12.34 -3.63
C LEU A 18 4.56 -12.35 -2.27
N LYS A 19 5.28 -12.58 -1.16
CA LYS A 19 4.72 -12.42 0.20
C LYS A 19 4.32 -10.97 0.48
N ILE A 20 5.17 -10.00 0.13
CA ILE A 20 4.85 -8.57 0.24
C ILE A 20 3.62 -8.23 -0.59
N LEU A 21 3.54 -8.74 -1.83
CA LEU A 21 2.37 -8.56 -2.71
C LEU A 21 1.09 -9.06 -2.04
N HIS A 22 1.09 -10.29 -1.54
CA HIS A 22 -0.08 -10.88 -0.91
C HIS A 22 -0.54 -10.07 0.31
N LEU A 23 0.42 -9.65 1.12
CA LEU A 23 0.22 -8.82 2.29
C LEU A 23 -0.39 -7.45 1.95
N LEU A 24 0.16 -6.75 0.95
CA LEU A 24 -0.36 -5.44 0.53
C LEU A 24 -1.74 -5.54 -0.11
N LYS A 25 -2.02 -6.63 -0.85
CA LYS A 25 -3.34 -6.85 -1.46
C LYS A 25 -4.48 -6.86 -0.43
N LYS A 26 -4.22 -7.23 0.84
CA LYS A 26 -5.24 -7.20 1.90
C LYS A 26 -5.83 -5.80 2.09
N TYR A 27 -5.00 -4.76 1.99
CA TYR A 27 -5.40 -3.40 2.35
C TYR A 27 -5.95 -2.57 1.19
N LEU A 28 -5.84 -3.08 -0.05
CA LEU A 28 -6.17 -2.32 -1.25
C LEU A 28 -7.64 -2.46 -1.66
N ILE A 29 -8.19 -1.41 -2.27
CA ILE A 29 -9.52 -1.42 -2.89
C ILE A 29 -9.46 -2.19 -4.21
N THR A 30 -10.15 -3.33 -4.27
CA THR A 30 -10.34 -4.14 -5.49
C THR A 30 -9.05 -4.43 -6.30
N PRO A 31 -7.96 -4.92 -5.66
CA PRO A 31 -6.68 -5.06 -6.34
C PRO A 31 -6.71 -6.18 -7.39
N ARG A 32 -6.52 -5.82 -8.66
CA ARG A 32 -6.31 -6.80 -9.73
C ARG A 32 -4.82 -7.02 -9.95
N TYR A 33 -4.35 -8.22 -9.63
CA TYR A 33 -2.97 -8.61 -9.89
C TYR A 33 -2.79 -9.02 -11.36
N TYR A 34 -1.81 -8.42 -12.02
CA TYR A 34 -1.38 -8.84 -13.35
C TYR A 34 0.09 -9.28 -13.29
N LYS A 35 0.33 -10.53 -13.68
CA LYS A 35 1.68 -11.07 -13.78
C LYS A 35 2.48 -10.30 -14.83
N ARG A 36 3.72 -9.96 -14.49
CA ARG A 36 4.58 -9.17 -15.36
C ARG A 36 5.03 -9.96 -16.58
N ASN A 37 4.71 -9.47 -17.78
CA ASN A 37 5.21 -10.00 -19.04
C ASN A 37 6.38 -9.15 -19.61
N LYS A 38 6.86 -9.43 -20.83
CA LYS A 38 8.06 -8.80 -21.44
C LYS A 38 7.96 -7.28 -21.71
N PHE A 39 6.78 -6.66 -21.60
CA PHE A 39 6.55 -5.23 -21.89
C PHE A 39 7.47 -4.27 -21.13
N LYS A 40 7.79 -3.10 -21.68
CA LYS A 40 8.48 -2.02 -20.94
C LYS A 40 7.53 -1.35 -19.94
N PHE A 41 8.05 -0.83 -18.83
CA PHE A 41 7.23 -0.16 -17.79
C PHE A 41 6.41 1.00 -18.36
N ARG A 42 7.02 1.83 -19.21
CA ARG A 42 6.36 2.94 -19.91
C ARG A 42 5.17 2.50 -20.77
N HIS A 43 5.31 1.39 -21.51
CA HIS A 43 4.21 0.87 -22.35
C HIS A 43 3.03 0.43 -21.49
N LEU A 44 3.33 -0.16 -20.32
CA LEU A 44 2.29 -0.57 -19.37
C LEU A 44 1.56 0.64 -18.79
N MET A 45 2.27 1.71 -18.42
CA MET A 45 1.63 2.97 -17.99
C MET A 45 0.72 3.57 -19.07
N ILE A 46 1.18 3.65 -20.33
CA ILE A 46 0.37 4.15 -21.45
C ILE A 46 -0.90 3.31 -21.63
N TYR A 47 -0.74 1.99 -21.64
CA TYR A 47 -1.85 1.05 -21.80
C TYR A 47 -2.88 1.19 -20.67
N LEU A 48 -2.43 1.23 -19.41
CA LEU A 48 -3.33 1.37 -18.26
C LEU A 48 -4.06 2.71 -18.25
N LYS A 49 -3.37 3.81 -18.60
CA LYS A 49 -3.99 5.12 -18.75
C LYS A 49 -5.06 5.12 -19.84
N ARG A 50 -4.81 4.49 -21.00
CA ARG A 50 -5.80 4.32 -22.09
C ARG A 50 -7.01 3.47 -21.66
N LYS A 51 -6.83 2.55 -20.71
CA LYS A 51 -7.90 1.74 -20.13
C LYS A 51 -8.62 2.43 -18.96
N ASN A 52 -8.37 3.73 -18.73
CA ASN A 52 -8.98 4.52 -17.66
C ASN A 52 -8.80 3.89 -16.26
N ILE A 53 -7.65 3.27 -16.04
CA ILE A 53 -7.26 2.80 -14.70
C ILE A 53 -6.74 3.99 -13.90
N ASN A 54 -7.20 4.14 -12.66
CA ASN A 54 -6.82 5.26 -11.80
C ASN A 54 -5.41 5.08 -11.25
N ASN A 55 -5.13 3.88 -10.73
CA ASN A 55 -3.92 3.62 -9.95
C ASN A 55 -3.21 2.35 -10.40
N MET A 56 -1.89 2.42 -10.46
CA MET A 56 -1.02 1.27 -10.65
C MET A 56 -0.02 1.18 -9.49
N ILE A 57 0.08 -0.01 -8.90
CA ILE A 57 1.03 -0.34 -7.84
C ILE A 57 2.03 -1.33 -8.43
N TYR A 58 3.31 -0.98 -8.36
CA TYR A 58 4.40 -1.77 -8.89
C TYR A 58 5.37 -2.15 -7.79
N LEU A 59 5.46 -3.45 -7.53
CA LEU A 59 6.38 -4.04 -6.58
C LEU A 59 7.60 -4.56 -7.34
N PHE A 60 8.80 -4.22 -6.90
CA PHE A 60 10.00 -4.74 -7.54
C PHE A 60 11.13 -4.88 -6.54
N GLU A 61 12.11 -5.68 -6.94
CA GLU A 61 13.30 -5.92 -6.17
C GLU A 61 14.54 -5.59 -7.00
N ASN A 62 15.56 -5.05 -6.34
CA ASN A 62 16.85 -4.77 -6.94
C ASN A 62 17.93 -4.90 -5.85
N ASN A 63 19.01 -5.64 -6.11
CA ASN A 63 20.11 -5.86 -5.18
C ASN A 63 19.64 -6.23 -3.74
N ASN A 64 18.73 -7.21 -3.63
CA ASN A 64 18.12 -7.66 -2.37
C ASN A 64 17.33 -6.59 -1.60
N ARG A 65 16.99 -5.47 -2.23
CA ARG A 65 16.11 -4.43 -1.68
C ARG A 65 14.77 -4.47 -2.37
N TYR A 66 13.70 -4.24 -1.62
CA TYR A 66 12.34 -4.24 -2.14
C TYR A 66 11.80 -2.81 -2.23
N PHE A 67 11.00 -2.55 -3.26
CA PHE A 67 10.47 -1.24 -3.57
C PHE A 67 8.99 -1.33 -3.94
N VAL A 68 8.27 -0.25 -3.64
CA VAL A 68 6.89 -0.03 -4.08
C VAL A 68 6.84 1.26 -4.86
N SER A 69 6.22 1.22 -6.03
CA SER A 69 5.90 2.40 -6.81
C SER A 69 4.40 2.52 -6.95
N ILE A 70 3.85 3.67 -6.61
CA ILE A 70 2.44 4.01 -6.81
C ILE A 70 2.38 5.05 -7.91
N VAL A 71 1.63 4.74 -8.96
CA VAL A 71 1.36 5.62 -10.09
C VAL A 71 -0.11 5.99 -10.02
N ASN A 72 -0.40 7.26 -9.79
CA ASN A 72 -1.74 7.84 -9.92
C ASN A 72 -1.84 8.48 -11.31
N PHE A 73 -2.72 7.94 -12.16
CA PHE A 73 -2.88 8.39 -13.54
C PHE A 73 -3.75 9.64 -13.67
N GLN A 74 -4.64 9.91 -12.70
CA GLN A 74 -5.49 11.10 -12.71
C GLN A 74 -4.63 12.33 -12.40
N GLU A 75 -3.80 12.22 -11.37
CA GLU A 75 -2.92 13.31 -10.93
C GLU A 75 -1.56 13.31 -11.68
N ASN A 76 -1.31 12.28 -12.50
CA ASN A 76 -0.07 12.04 -13.23
C ASN A 76 1.18 12.05 -12.32
N ILE A 77 1.08 11.39 -11.18
CA ILE A 77 2.14 11.36 -10.16
C ILE A 77 2.63 9.93 -9.93
N HIS A 78 3.94 9.81 -9.81
CA HIS A 78 4.66 8.58 -9.51
C HIS A 78 5.40 8.75 -8.19
N ILE A 79 5.01 7.96 -7.19
CA ILE A 79 5.65 7.93 -5.88
C ILE A 79 6.41 6.62 -5.75
N LYS A 80 7.67 6.68 -5.36
CA LYS A 80 8.53 5.52 -5.13
C LYS A 80 8.94 5.44 -3.66
N PHE A 81 8.75 4.27 -3.08
CA PHE A 81 9.14 3.91 -1.72
C PHE A 81 10.16 2.78 -1.73
N GLY A 82 11.11 2.83 -0.81
CA GLY A 82 11.94 1.69 -0.41
C GLY A 82 11.33 0.99 0.80
N ILE A 83 11.35 -0.34 0.83
CA ILE A 83 10.93 -1.14 1.99
C ILE A 83 12.18 -1.44 2.82
N ASN A 84 12.34 -0.74 3.94
CA ASN A 84 13.56 -0.81 4.74
C ASN A 84 13.50 -1.89 5.84
N ASN A 85 12.32 -2.12 6.41
CA ASN A 85 12.11 -3.16 7.42
C ASN A 85 10.85 -3.94 7.06
N LEU A 86 11.02 -5.25 6.96
CA LEU A 86 9.99 -6.20 6.57
C LEU A 86 10.00 -7.34 7.59
N LEU A 87 9.11 -7.25 8.57
CA LEU A 87 8.86 -8.37 9.47
C LEU A 87 7.56 -9.04 9.02
N ILE A 88 7.73 -10.09 8.20
CA ILE A 88 6.66 -11.01 7.82
C ILE A 88 6.62 -12.09 8.90
N THR A 89 6.03 -11.78 10.04
CA THR A 89 5.90 -12.74 11.14
C THR A 89 4.83 -13.78 10.82
N SER A 90 5.18 -15.06 10.92
CA SER A 90 4.23 -16.18 11.00
C SER A 90 3.67 -16.38 12.41
N ARG A 91 4.19 -15.65 13.41
CA ARG A 91 3.94 -15.83 14.85
C ARG A 91 2.90 -14.88 15.45
N ILE A 92 2.41 -13.91 14.68
CA ILE A 92 1.41 -12.96 15.16
C ILE A 92 0.06 -13.46 14.66
N SER A 93 -0.71 -14.05 15.58
CA SER A 93 -1.99 -14.74 15.42
C SER A 93 -2.56 -14.77 14.00
N SER A 94 -2.60 -15.97 13.41
CA SER A 94 -3.07 -16.36 12.08
C SER A 94 -4.53 -16.04 11.75
N ILE A 95 -5.25 -15.33 12.60
CA ILE A 95 -6.66 -14.94 12.36
C ILE A 95 -6.65 -13.50 11.87
N ILE A 96 -6.29 -13.35 10.61
CA ILE A 96 -6.63 -12.17 9.83
C ILE A 96 -8.09 -12.35 9.42
N TYR A 97 -8.99 -11.53 9.96
CA TYR A 97 -10.41 -11.59 9.59
C TYR A 97 -10.58 -11.24 8.10
N LYS A 98 -11.66 -11.77 7.49
CA LYS A 98 -11.97 -11.59 6.06
C LYS A 98 -12.18 -10.12 5.66
N ASP A 99 -12.52 -9.25 6.61
CA ASP A 99 -12.87 -7.86 6.30
C ASP A 99 -11.69 -6.89 6.50
N TYR A 100 -11.86 -5.70 5.93
CA TYR A 100 -10.87 -4.65 5.91
C TYR A 100 -10.75 -3.94 7.27
N PRO A 101 -9.53 -3.63 7.75
CA PRO A 101 -9.36 -2.91 9.00
C PRO A 101 -9.77 -1.44 8.86
N GLU A 102 -10.05 -0.78 9.98
CA GLU A 102 -10.10 0.68 10.05
C GLU A 102 -8.73 1.27 9.71
N ILE A 103 -8.66 2.48 9.17
CA ILE A 103 -7.39 3.13 8.83
C ILE A 103 -7.26 4.45 9.56
N ILE A 104 -6.14 4.65 10.25
CA ILE A 104 -5.79 5.93 10.87
C ILE A 104 -4.45 6.40 10.31
N TYR A 105 -4.39 7.68 9.97
CA TYR A 105 -3.17 8.37 9.55
C TYR A 105 -2.67 9.27 10.67
N LEU A 106 -1.41 9.10 11.09
CA LEU A 106 -0.82 9.86 12.19
C LEU A 106 0.45 10.60 11.74
N ASN A 107 0.60 11.84 12.20
CA ASN A 107 1.81 12.66 12.06
C ASN A 107 2.26 12.94 10.61
N PHE A 108 1.31 12.98 9.66
CA PHE A 108 1.53 13.50 8.31
C PHE A 108 1.48 15.03 8.35
N LYS A 109 2.63 15.67 8.51
CA LYS A 109 2.71 17.13 8.74
C LYS A 109 3.27 17.87 7.53
N ALA A 110 4.26 17.30 6.86
CA ALA A 110 4.86 17.97 5.71
C ALA A 110 3.93 17.90 4.49
N GLN A 111 3.97 18.90 3.62
CA GLN A 111 3.08 18.98 2.45
C GLN A 111 3.16 17.74 1.55
N HIS A 112 4.37 17.21 1.33
CA HIS A 112 4.58 16.00 0.55
C HIS A 112 4.02 14.74 1.24
N GLU A 113 4.07 14.68 2.57
CA GLU A 113 3.46 13.60 3.35
C GLU A 113 1.93 13.68 3.27
N ILE A 114 1.34 14.85 3.50
CA ILE A 114 -0.11 15.07 3.37
C ILE A 114 -0.60 14.66 1.98
N TYR A 115 0.18 14.95 0.94
CA TYR A 115 -0.12 14.50 -0.41
C TYR A 115 -0.04 12.97 -0.55
N ILE A 116 0.99 12.32 0.00
CA ILE A 116 1.07 10.85 0.04
C ILE A 116 -0.13 10.25 0.79
N GLN A 117 -0.54 10.85 1.91
CA GLN A 117 -1.73 10.43 2.64
C GLN A 117 -2.96 10.43 1.73
N LYS A 118 -3.20 11.52 0.97
CA LYS A 118 -4.31 11.58 0.00
C LYS A 118 -4.26 10.44 -1.02
N VAL A 119 -3.09 10.17 -1.60
CA VAL A 119 -2.91 9.06 -2.56
C VAL A 119 -3.16 7.70 -1.89
N LEU A 120 -2.66 7.50 -0.67
CA LEU A 120 -2.91 6.27 0.10
C LEU A 120 -4.41 6.08 0.40
N THR A 121 -5.12 7.15 0.78
CA THR A 121 -6.57 7.10 1.06
C THR A 121 -7.37 6.68 -0.17
N GLN A 122 -6.94 7.06 -1.38
CA GLN A 122 -7.59 6.67 -2.63
C GLN A 122 -7.40 5.19 -3.00
N ILE A 123 -6.33 4.54 -2.53
CA ILE A 123 -6.02 3.14 -2.89
C ILE A 123 -6.37 2.13 -1.79
N LEU A 124 -6.43 2.57 -0.53
CA LEU A 124 -6.70 1.71 0.63
C LEU A 124 -8.19 1.71 0.99
N TYR A 125 -8.69 0.57 1.44
CA TYR A 125 -10.10 0.40 1.80
C TYR A 125 -10.45 1.22 3.04
N GLN A 126 -11.39 2.17 2.92
CA GLN A 126 -11.70 3.13 3.99
C GLN A 126 -12.89 2.73 4.87
N VAL A 127 -13.74 1.81 4.40
CA VAL A 127 -14.94 1.42 5.14
C VAL A 127 -14.61 0.17 5.95
N SER A 128 -14.84 0.14 7.25
CA SER A 128 -14.70 -1.10 8.03
C SER A 128 -16.03 -1.40 8.68
N PRO A 129 -16.46 -2.67 8.73
CA PRO A 129 -17.68 -3.05 9.43
C PRO A 129 -17.59 -2.84 10.96
N LEU A 130 -16.46 -2.38 11.52
CA LEU A 130 -16.15 -2.18 12.95
C LEU A 130 -16.20 -3.46 13.81
N THR A 131 -16.82 -4.53 13.31
CA THR A 131 -16.99 -5.83 13.97
C THR A 131 -15.67 -6.53 14.32
N ASN A 132 -14.65 -6.39 13.46
CA ASN A 132 -13.39 -7.11 13.62
C ASN A 132 -12.43 -6.45 14.62
N ARG A 133 -12.68 -5.19 14.98
CA ARG A 133 -11.82 -4.39 15.88
C ARG A 133 -10.35 -4.38 15.45
N GLU A 134 -10.12 -4.41 14.14
CA GLU A 134 -8.80 -4.30 13.51
C GLU A 134 -8.59 -2.87 13.02
N LEU A 135 -7.41 -2.34 13.30
CA LEU A 135 -6.95 -1.01 12.91
C LEU A 135 -5.61 -1.13 12.17
N LEU A 136 -5.50 -0.52 11.00
CA LEU A 136 -4.25 -0.22 10.33
C LEU A 136 -3.85 1.22 10.68
N CYS A 137 -2.83 1.36 11.51
CA CYS A 137 -2.18 2.62 11.77
C CYS A 137 -1.09 2.88 10.72
N ILE A 138 -1.22 4.00 10.02
CA ILE A 138 -0.22 4.54 9.10
C ILE A 138 0.37 5.77 9.76
N TYR A 139 1.63 5.70 10.17
CA TYR A 139 2.29 6.78 10.92
C TYR A 139 3.50 7.29 10.15
N SER A 140 3.67 8.60 10.01
CA SER A 140 4.88 9.20 9.44
C SER A 140 5.84 9.67 10.52
N ASN A 141 7.14 9.37 10.37
CA ASN A 141 8.19 9.95 11.20
C ASN A 141 9.48 10.09 10.40
N LYS A 142 10.03 11.31 10.34
CA LYS A 142 11.29 11.64 9.65
C LYS A 142 11.35 11.05 8.23
N GLY A 143 10.28 11.18 7.45
CA GLY A 143 10.21 10.72 6.05
C GLY A 143 10.08 9.19 5.87
N ILE A 144 9.83 8.45 6.96
CA ILE A 144 9.52 7.03 6.94
C ILE A 144 8.06 6.84 7.34
N ILE A 145 7.32 6.11 6.51
CA ILE A 145 5.92 5.76 6.74
C ILE A 145 5.86 4.33 7.30
N TYR A 146 5.29 4.18 8.48
CA TYR A 146 5.14 2.93 9.21
C TYR A 146 3.73 2.42 9.02
N PHE A 147 3.59 1.18 8.54
CA PHE A 147 2.32 0.47 8.48
C PHE A 147 2.32 -0.56 9.60
N ARG A 148 1.38 -0.44 10.52
CA ARG A 148 1.22 -1.29 11.69
C ARG A 148 -0.24 -1.65 11.86
N SER A 149 -0.53 -2.92 12.06
CA SER A 149 -1.88 -3.37 12.35
C SER A 149 -2.02 -3.61 13.84
N PHE A 150 -3.18 -3.28 14.38
CA PHE A 150 -3.51 -3.39 15.78
C PHE A 150 -4.90 -3.98 15.92
N ARG A 151 -5.12 -4.74 16.98
CA ARG A 151 -6.44 -5.12 17.45
C ARG A 151 -6.73 -4.32 18.70
N TYR A 152 -7.92 -3.73 18.78
CA TYR A 152 -8.36 -3.02 19.97
C TYR A 152 -9.42 -3.81 20.74
N ILE A 153 -9.33 -3.78 22.06
CA ILE A 153 -10.23 -4.49 22.97
C ILE A 153 -10.68 -3.50 24.03
N PHE A 154 -11.96 -3.13 24.00
CA PHE A 154 -12.58 -2.31 25.04
C PHE A 154 -12.64 -3.08 26.36
N SER A 155 -12.31 -2.40 27.46
CA SER A 155 -12.53 -2.95 28.80
C SER A 155 -14.03 -3.14 29.06
N LYS A 156 -14.39 -4.02 30.01
CA LYS A 156 -15.80 -4.28 30.38
C LYS A 156 -16.56 -2.99 30.72
N ASN A 157 -15.86 -2.00 31.27
CA ASN A 157 -16.43 -0.73 31.71
C ASN A 157 -16.36 0.36 30.61
N LEU A 158 -15.85 0.03 29.42
CA LEU A 158 -15.67 0.92 28.25
C LEU A 158 -14.81 2.18 28.49
N ARG A 159 -14.10 2.27 29.63
CA ARG A 159 -13.25 3.42 29.97
C ARG A 159 -11.88 3.40 29.30
N ASP A 160 -11.39 2.19 29.01
CA ASP A 160 -10.04 1.97 28.50
C ASP A 160 -10.05 1.06 27.29
N VAL A 161 -9.10 1.26 26.39
CA VAL A 161 -8.88 0.45 25.21
C VAL A 161 -7.51 -0.21 25.31
N LYS A 162 -7.49 -1.54 25.36
CA LYS A 162 -6.25 -2.31 25.23
C LYS A 162 -5.93 -2.50 23.76
N ILE A 163 -4.69 -2.22 23.38
CA ILE A 163 -4.22 -2.33 22.00
C ILE A 163 -3.19 -3.45 21.92
N GLN A 164 -3.39 -4.39 21.01
CA GLN A 164 -2.46 -5.46 20.71
C GLN A 164 -1.97 -5.32 19.27
N GLU A 165 -0.67 -5.24 19.06
CA GLU A 165 -0.13 -5.24 17.69
C GLU A 165 -0.34 -6.61 17.03
N ILE A 166 -0.88 -6.59 15.82
CA ILE A 166 -1.14 -7.78 15.01
C ILE A 166 -0.49 -7.66 13.62
N GLY A 167 -0.29 -8.80 12.96
CA GLY A 167 0.17 -8.85 11.58
C GLY A 167 1.59 -8.28 11.37
N PRO A 168 1.94 -8.00 10.12
CA PRO A 168 3.31 -7.67 9.71
C PRO A 168 3.67 -6.21 9.94
N ARG A 169 4.96 -5.95 10.16
CA ARG A 169 5.53 -4.59 10.25
C ARG A 169 6.18 -4.21 8.92
N LEU A 170 5.70 -3.14 8.31
CA LEU A 170 6.28 -2.57 7.08
C LEU A 170 6.74 -1.13 7.31
N ASN A 171 7.94 -0.81 6.85
CA ASN A 171 8.48 0.55 6.85
C ASN A 171 8.78 0.98 5.42
N PHE A 172 8.12 2.04 4.96
CA PHE A 172 8.30 2.63 3.65
C PHE A 172 9.10 3.93 3.79
N LYS A 173 10.32 3.95 3.28
CA LYS A 173 11.09 5.18 3.12
C LYS A 173 10.67 5.84 1.81
N ILE A 174 10.23 7.10 1.87
CA ILE A 174 9.96 7.88 0.66
C ILE A 174 11.29 8.09 -0.06
N LEU A 175 11.34 7.73 -1.34
CA LEU A 175 12.53 7.95 -2.18
C LEU A 175 12.29 9.13 -3.11
N ASN A 176 11.26 9.04 -3.95
CA ASN A 176 10.99 10.05 -4.98
C ASN A 176 9.48 10.27 -5.12
N ILE A 177 9.09 11.51 -5.41
CA ILE A 177 7.75 11.90 -5.87
C ILE A 177 7.98 12.68 -7.17
N LEU A 178 7.46 12.17 -8.28
CA LEU A 178 7.68 12.73 -9.60
C LEU A 178 6.33 12.97 -10.28
N SER A 179 6.14 14.14 -10.87
CA SER A 179 5.10 14.33 -11.88
C SER A 179 5.59 13.76 -13.21
N PHE A 180 4.68 13.19 -14.00
CA PHE A 180 5.02 12.67 -15.32
C PHE A 180 4.05 13.17 -16.38
N LYS A 181 4.54 13.27 -17.63
CA LYS A 181 3.69 13.46 -18.80
C LYS A 181 3.78 12.21 -19.65
N ILE A 182 2.65 11.52 -19.81
CA ILE A 182 2.52 10.47 -20.81
C ILE A 182 2.09 11.14 -22.10
N ASN A 183 3.04 11.41 -22.99
CA ASN A 183 2.73 11.83 -24.36
C ASN A 183 1.97 10.68 -25.04
N LYS A 184 0.85 10.99 -25.69
CA LYS A 184 -0.04 10.02 -26.33
C LYS A 184 0.57 9.32 -27.57
N SER A 185 1.79 9.67 -27.98
CA SER A 185 2.43 9.07 -29.16
C SER A 185 2.95 7.66 -28.86
N ILE A 186 2.25 6.68 -29.40
CA ILE A 186 2.82 5.46 -29.99
C ILE A 186 2.71 5.67 -31.50
#